data_AF-E1K1W7-F1
#
_entry.id   AF-E1K1W7-F1
#
_cell.length_a   1.000
_cell.length_b   1.000
_cell.length_c   1.000
_cell.angle_alpha   90.00
_cell.angle_beta   90.00
_cell.angle_gamma   90.00
#
_symmetry.space_group_name_H-M   'P 1'
#
loop_
_entity.id
_entity.type
_entity.pdbx_description
1 polymer ?
#
loop_
_entity_poly.entity_id
_entity_poly.type
_entity_poly.pdbx_seq_one_letter_code
_entity_poly.pdbx_strand_id
1 'polypeptide(L)'
;MHATRPFRFRLVACLLLILAAAMFSGCSARINHWEDTDPKVLLAEKVKHSKYAYLRYAEAEEEAKRDGNPQAAERYRQAKEKALAEYNRAEQDLAGYQARQHAAKSAK
;
A
#
# COMPACT_ATOMS: atom_id res chain seq x y z
N MET A 1 -46.29 -3.37 47.11
CA MET A 1 -44.81 -3.19 47.12
C MET A 1 -44.22 -4.15 46.10
N HIS A 2 -43.53 -3.60 45.09
CA HIS A 2 -43.15 -4.31 43.86
C HIS A 2 -42.03 -5.33 44.08
N ALA A 3 -42.37 -6.61 43.96
CA ALA A 3 -41.40 -7.68 43.73
C ALA A 3 -41.42 -8.05 42.25
N THR A 4 -40.47 -7.53 41.45
CA THR A 4 -40.17 -8.10 40.13
C THR A 4 -38.74 -7.82 39.66
N ARG A 5 -37.98 -8.93 39.56
CA ARG A 5 -37.12 -9.32 38.41
C ARG A 5 -35.69 -8.76 38.31
N PRO A 6 -34.73 -9.26 39.11
CA PRO A 6 -33.28 -9.10 38.86
C PRO A 6 -32.78 -9.85 37.60
N PHE A 7 -33.59 -10.76 37.04
CA PHE A 7 -33.20 -11.64 35.93
C PHE A 7 -32.98 -10.91 34.59
N ARG A 8 -33.74 -9.84 34.33
CA ARG A 8 -33.63 -9.07 33.08
C ARG A 8 -32.36 -8.23 33.03
N PHE A 9 -31.92 -7.73 34.18
CA PHE A 9 -30.69 -6.93 34.28
C PHE A 9 -29.43 -7.76 34.02
N ARG A 10 -29.41 -9.02 34.49
CA ARG A 10 -28.28 -9.94 34.26
C ARG A 10 -28.14 -10.34 32.79
N LEU A 11 -29.25 -10.56 32.09
CA LEU A 11 -29.24 -10.87 30.66
C LEU A 11 -28.71 -9.72 29.80
N VAL A 12 -29.12 -8.48 30.09
CA VAL A 12 -28.63 -7.29 29.37
C VAL A 12 -27.14 -7.06 29.64
N ALA A 13 -26.67 -7.26 30.88
CA ALA A 13 -25.27 -7.14 31.23
C ALA A 13 -24.38 -8.18 30.51
N CYS A 14 -24.83 -9.44 30.42
CA CYS A 14 -24.11 -10.47 29.66
C CYS A 14 -24.03 -10.15 28.16
N LEU A 15 -25.12 -9.63 27.57
CA LEU A 15 -25.14 -9.25 26.15
C LEU A 15 -24.15 -8.12 25.86
N LEU A 16 -24.05 -7.12 26.75
CA LEU A 16 -23.09 -6.03 26.63
C LEU A 16 -21.63 -6.52 26.75
N LEU A 17 -21.36 -7.48 27.64
CA LEU A 17 -20.03 -8.07 27.79
C LEU A 17 -19.60 -8.88 26.56
N ILE A 18 -20.52 -9.64 25.95
CA ILE A 18 -20.24 -10.37 24.70
C ILE A 18 -19.98 -9.40 23.55
N LEU A 19 -20.75 -8.31 23.46
CA LEU A 19 -20.56 -7.27 22.44
C LEU A 19 -19.20 -6.55 22.62
N ALA A 20 -18.81 -6.27 23.86
CA ALA A 20 -17.51 -5.69 24.17
C ALA A 20 -16.35 -6.65 23.83
N ALA A 21 -16.48 -7.94 24.15
CA ALA A 21 -15.46 -8.94 23.81
C ALA A 21 -15.31 -9.14 22.28
N ALA A 22 -16.41 -9.04 21.52
CA ALA A 22 -16.39 -9.09 20.07
C ALA A 22 -15.63 -7.90 19.44
N MET A 23 -15.71 -6.70 20.06
CA MET A 23 -14.95 -5.52 19.61
C MET A 23 -13.44 -5.66 19.84
N PHE A 24 -13.00 -6.35 20.90
CA PHE A 24 -11.58 -6.54 21.20
C PHE A 24 -10.91 -7.68 20.42
N SER A 25 -11.68 -8.62 19.86
CA SER A 25 -11.14 -9.76 19.10
C SER A 25 -10.71 -9.40 17.67
N GLY A 26 -10.89 -8.13 17.25
CA GLY A 26 -10.45 -7.61 15.94
C GLY A 26 -8.99 -7.15 15.88
N CYS A 27 -8.29 -7.05 17.02
CA CYS A 27 -6.85 -6.75 17.08
C CYS A 27 -6.02 -8.03 17.00
N SER A 28 -6.29 -8.89 16.01
CA SER A 28 -5.34 -9.95 15.67
C SER A 28 -4.08 -9.26 15.16
N ALA A 29 -2.96 -9.44 15.85
CA ALA A 29 -1.66 -8.95 15.43
C ALA A 29 -1.41 -9.43 13.99
N ARG A 30 -1.51 -8.51 13.01
CA ARG A 30 -1.05 -8.78 11.65
C ARG A 30 0.43 -9.07 11.76
N ILE A 31 0.80 -10.35 11.70
CA ILE A 31 2.17 -10.77 11.42
C ILE A 31 2.44 -10.23 10.01
N ASN A 32 3.16 -9.12 9.97
CA ASN A 32 3.50 -8.39 8.77
C ASN A 32 4.59 -9.17 8.03
N HIS A 33 4.18 -10.08 7.15
CA HIS A 33 5.10 -10.97 6.41
C HIS A 33 6.12 -10.22 5.51
N TRP A 34 6.00 -8.90 5.38
CA TRP A 34 6.89 -8.06 4.58
C TRP A 34 8.25 -7.78 5.25
N GLU A 35 8.42 -8.09 6.54
CA GLU A 35 9.66 -7.83 7.29
C GLU A 35 10.84 -8.73 6.86
N ASP A 36 10.59 -9.85 6.19
CA ASP A 36 11.62 -10.79 5.69
C ASP A 36 11.94 -10.62 4.19
N THR A 37 11.38 -9.62 3.52
CA THR A 37 11.63 -9.45 2.07
C THR A 37 13.02 -8.86 1.83
N ASP A 38 13.86 -9.58 1.08
CA ASP A 38 15.18 -9.10 0.62
C ASP A 38 15.06 -7.66 0.08
N PRO A 39 15.80 -6.68 0.63
CA PRO A 39 15.76 -5.29 0.18
C PRO A 39 15.98 -5.14 -1.34
N LYS A 40 16.73 -6.05 -1.96
CA LYS A 40 16.90 -6.09 -3.42
C LYS A 40 15.58 -6.35 -4.15
N VAL A 41 14.77 -7.28 -3.64
CA VAL A 41 13.47 -7.66 -4.21
C VAL A 41 12.51 -6.48 -4.07
N LEU A 42 12.43 -5.84 -2.91
CA LEU A 42 11.59 -4.66 -2.70
C LEU A 42 11.95 -3.50 -3.65
N LEU A 43 13.25 -3.22 -3.82
CA LEU A 43 13.70 -2.17 -4.73
C LEU A 43 13.40 -2.51 -6.20
N ALA A 44 13.59 -3.77 -6.61
CA ALA A 44 13.25 -4.22 -7.95
C ALA A 44 11.74 -4.16 -8.22
N GLU A 45 10.91 -4.52 -7.25
CA GLU A 45 9.45 -4.40 -7.35
C GLU A 45 9.01 -2.94 -7.45
N LYS A 46 9.64 -2.04 -6.69
CA LYS A 46 9.38 -0.60 -6.80
C LYS A 46 9.69 -0.07 -8.20
N VAL A 47 10.86 -0.41 -8.76
CA VAL A 47 11.22 -0.04 -10.15
C VAL A 47 10.18 -0.55 -11.13
N LYS A 48 9.80 -1.84 -11.02
CA LYS A 48 8.78 -2.46 -11.85
C LYS A 48 7.44 -1.73 -11.77
N HIS A 49 6.96 -1.44 -10.56
CA HIS A 49 5.68 -0.79 -10.34
C HIS A 49 5.65 0.63 -10.91
N SER A 50 6.68 1.43 -10.66
CA SER A 50 6.78 2.79 -11.19
C SER A 50 6.87 2.80 -12.72
N LYS A 51 7.59 1.85 -13.33
CA LYS A 51 7.63 1.67 -14.79
C LYS A 51 6.24 1.38 -15.36
N TYR A 52 5.49 0.45 -14.76
CA TYR A 52 4.13 0.16 -15.21
C TYR A 52 3.17 1.33 -15.03
N ALA A 53 3.30 2.09 -13.95
CA ALA A 53 2.51 3.31 -13.76
C ALA A 53 2.78 4.32 -14.88
N TYR A 54 4.05 4.58 -15.21
CA TYR A 54 4.44 5.44 -16.32
C TYR A 54 3.81 5.00 -17.65
N LEU A 55 3.91 3.70 -17.99
CA LEU A 55 3.36 3.16 -19.22
C LEU A 55 1.85 3.30 -19.31
N ARG A 56 1.13 3.02 -18.21
CA ARG A 56 -0.34 3.17 -18.16
C ARG A 56 -0.78 4.62 -18.34
N TYR A 57 -0.07 5.58 -17.73
CA TYR A 57 -0.38 6.98 -17.94
C TYR A 57 -0.04 7.47 -19.34
N ALA A 58 1.02 6.93 -19.97
CA ALA A 58 1.33 7.21 -21.37
C ALA A 58 0.23 6.70 -22.31
N GLU A 59 -0.26 5.49 -22.09
CA GLU A 59 -1.38 4.92 -22.86
C GLU A 59 -2.67 5.73 -22.67
N ALA A 60 -3.02 6.06 -21.42
CA ALA A 60 -4.22 6.84 -21.10
C ALA A 60 -4.16 8.27 -21.65
N GLU A 61 -2.97 8.90 -21.70
CA GLU A 61 -2.79 10.19 -22.35
C GLU A 61 -3.07 10.12 -23.85
N GLU A 62 -2.54 9.10 -24.54
CA GLU A 62 -2.76 8.91 -25.97
C GLU A 62 -4.22 8.58 -26.28
N GLU A 63 -4.88 7.77 -25.45
CA GLU A 63 -6.31 7.49 -25.57
C GLU A 63 -7.14 8.77 -25.38
N ALA A 64 -6.85 9.57 -24.35
CA ALA A 64 -7.52 10.85 -24.14
C ALA A 64 -7.32 11.86 -25.29
N LYS A 65 -6.16 11.85 -25.94
CA LYS A 65 -5.92 12.65 -27.16
C LYS A 65 -6.77 12.16 -28.32
N ARG A 66 -6.87 10.84 -28.53
CA ARG A 66 -7.71 10.24 -29.58
C ARG A 66 -9.19 10.54 -29.36
N ASP A 67 -9.63 10.54 -28.12
CA ASP A 67 -11.01 10.87 -27.72
C ASP A 67 -11.32 12.37 -27.80
N GLY A 68 -10.34 13.22 -28.12
CA GLY A 68 -10.52 14.67 -28.18
C GLY A 68 -10.77 15.31 -26.82
N ASN A 69 -10.28 14.69 -25.73
CA ASN A 69 -10.39 15.20 -24.37
C ASN A 69 -9.07 15.82 -23.89
N PRO A 70 -8.81 17.11 -24.20
CA PRO A 70 -7.54 17.75 -23.87
C PRO A 70 -7.32 17.90 -22.35
N GLN A 71 -8.40 18.01 -21.57
CA GLN A 71 -8.28 18.13 -20.11
C GLN A 71 -7.84 16.81 -19.47
N ALA A 72 -8.36 15.68 -19.95
CA ALA A 72 -7.92 14.36 -19.49
C ALA A 72 -6.48 14.08 -19.94
N ALA A 73 -6.15 14.39 -21.19
CA ALA A 73 -4.78 14.23 -21.71
C ALA A 73 -3.76 15.00 -20.88
N GLU A 74 -4.05 16.25 -20.51
CA GLU A 74 -3.17 17.06 -19.66
C GLU A 74 -3.00 16.48 -18.25
N ARG A 75 -4.07 15.96 -17.64
CA ARG A 75 -3.98 15.29 -16.33
C ARG A 75 -3.13 14.03 -16.41
N TYR A 76 -3.30 13.22 -17.46
CA TYR A 76 -2.48 12.02 -17.66
C TYR A 76 -1.02 12.36 -17.97
N ARG A 77 -0.75 13.44 -18.72
CA ARG A 77 0.60 13.94 -18.94
C ARG A 77 1.30 14.28 -17.62
N GLN A 78 0.62 15.03 -16.73
CA GLN A 78 1.16 15.37 -15.41
C GLN A 78 1.39 14.13 -14.54
N ALA A 79 0.47 13.16 -14.55
CA ALA A 79 0.62 11.91 -13.84
C ALA A 79 1.78 11.06 -14.39
N LYS A 80 1.94 11.03 -15.71
CA LYS A 80 3.04 10.37 -16.42
C LYS A 80 4.39 10.97 -16.02
N GLU A 81 4.50 12.29 -15.98
CA GLU A 81 5.74 12.98 -15.56
C GLU A 81 6.11 12.66 -14.11
N LYS A 82 5.14 12.62 -13.20
CA LYS A 82 5.36 12.19 -11.81
C LYS A 82 5.82 10.74 -11.73
N ALA A 83 5.14 9.83 -12.44
CA ALA A 83 5.52 8.43 -12.49
C ALA A 83 6.91 8.20 -13.08
N LEU A 84 7.31 9.00 -14.07
CA LEU A 84 8.65 8.97 -14.64
C LEU A 84 9.71 9.41 -13.62
N ALA A 85 9.45 10.48 -12.87
CA ALA A 85 10.35 10.93 -11.81
C ALA A 85 10.52 9.88 -10.71
N GLU A 86 9.43 9.20 -10.32
CA GLU A 86 9.46 8.09 -9.36
C GLU A 86 10.23 6.88 -9.90
N TYR A 87 10.03 6.53 -11.17
CA TYR A 87 10.76 5.45 -11.83
C TYR A 87 12.27 5.73 -11.83
N ASN A 88 12.70 6.91 -12.26
CA ASN A 88 14.10 7.30 -12.29
C ASN A 88 14.73 7.25 -10.88
N ARG A 89 13.99 7.72 -9.86
CA ARG A 89 14.46 7.65 -8.47
C ARG A 89 14.59 6.20 -7.99
N ALA A 90 13.62 5.35 -8.30
CA ALA A 90 13.67 3.93 -7.93
C ALA A 90 14.85 3.21 -8.61
N GLU A 91 15.15 3.53 -9.88
CA GLU A 91 16.33 2.98 -10.57
C GLU A 91 17.64 3.42 -9.92
N GLN A 92 17.74 4.69 -9.53
CA GLN A 92 18.90 5.20 -8.78
C GLN A 92 19.05 4.51 -7.42
N ASP A 93 17.95 4.31 -6.69
CA ASP A 93 17.94 3.60 -5.40
C ASP A 93 18.47 2.16 -5.58
N LEU A 94 18.00 1.45 -6.60
CA LEU A 94 18.42 0.08 -6.90
C LEU A 94 19.90 0.02 -7.33
N ALA A 95 20.34 0.92 -8.21
CA ALA A 95 21.73 1.00 -8.65
C ALA A 95 22.67 1.31 -7.47
N GLY A 96 22.30 2.28 -6.62
CA GLY A 96 23.07 2.63 -5.42
C GLY A 96 23.14 1.47 -4.41
N TYR A 97 22.06 0.71 -4.24
CA TYR A 97 22.06 -0.50 -3.42
C TYR A 97 23.01 -1.57 -3.97
N GLN A 98 22.94 -1.85 -5.27
CA GLN A 98 23.82 -2.84 -5.92
C GLN A 98 25.29 -2.42 -5.80
N ALA A 99 25.62 -1.15 -6.05
CA ALA A 99 26.98 -0.64 -5.91
C ALA A 99 27.53 -0.83 -4.48
N ARG A 100 26.74 -0.52 -3.45
CA ARG A 100 27.12 -0.75 -2.05
C ARG A 100 27.34 -2.23 -1.74
N GLN A 101 26.48 -3.11 -2.24
CA GLN A 101 26.66 -4.56 -2.06
C GLN A 101 27.94 -5.07 -2.74
N HIS A 102 28.25 -4.60 -3.95
CA HIS A 102 29.47 -4.97 -4.66
C HIS A 102 30.71 -4.49 -3.90
N ALA A 103 30.74 -3.25 -3.43
CA ALA A 103 31.84 -2.71 -2.64
C ALA A 103 32.07 -3.50 -1.34
N ALA A 104 30.99 -3.89 -0.64
CA ALA A 104 31.07 -4.69 0.58
C ALA A 104 31.60 -6.12 0.33
N LYS A 105 31.33 -6.70 -0.83
CA LYS A 105 31.84 -8.03 -1.22
C LYS A 105 33.31 -7.99 -1.63
N SER A 106 33.76 -6.92 -2.28
CA SER A 106 35.15 -6.77 -2.73
C SER A 106 36.13 -6.37 -1.63
N ALA A 107 35.65 -5.94 -0.45
CA ALA A 107 36.46 -5.58 0.71
C ALA A 107 36.70 -6.76 1.67
N LYS A 108 36.26 -7.96 1.31
CA LYS A 108 36.35 -9.19 2.09
C LYS A 108 37.28 -10.18 1.40
#